data_AF-A0A8J2V386-F1
#
_entry.id   AF-A0A8J2V386-F1
#
_cell.length_a   1.000
_cell.length_b   1.000
_cell.length_c   1.000
_cell.angle_alpha   90.00
_cell.angle_beta   90.00
_cell.angle_gamma   90.00
#
_symmetry.space_group_name_H-M   'P 1'
#
loop_
_entity.id
_entity.type
_entity.pdbx_description
1 polymer ?
#
loop_
_entity_poly.entity_id
_entity_poly.type
_entity_poly.pdbx_seq_one_letter_code
_entity_poly.pdbx_strand_id
1 'polypeptide(L)'
;MEARFVDPWTPKQSQQIASHGGLIIQTGPEEFIVAGKGMTLTFPDRADGTLTGIESVQEGRLVGEEWQGGRWLNGDQTHQGRHIRLPPDDFSIQRIRLYSYR
;
A
#
# COMPACT_ATOMS: atom_id res chain seq x y z
N MET A 1 2.49 -10.84 0.15
CA MET A 1 1.57 -9.69 0.07
C MET A 1 0.18 -10.21 -0.24
N GLU A 2 -0.84 -9.70 0.44
CA GLU A 2 -2.26 -9.98 0.16
C GLU A 2 -2.97 -8.67 -0.19
N ALA A 3 -3.79 -8.69 -1.23
CA ALA A 3 -4.57 -7.53 -1.67
C ALA A 3 -6.07 -7.77 -1.45
N ARG A 4 -6.75 -6.78 -0.88
CA ARG A 4 -8.20 -6.76 -0.70
C ARG A 4 -8.80 -5.54 -1.41
N PHE A 5 -9.96 -5.72 -2.02
CA PHE A 5 -10.70 -4.69 -2.76
C PHE A 5 -11.91 -4.15 -1.99
N VAL A 6 -11.93 -4.36 -0.67
CA VAL A 6 -12.93 -3.79 0.23
C VAL A 6 -12.15 -2.97 1.24
N ASP A 7 -12.38 -1.66 1.23
CA ASP A 7 -11.77 -0.74 2.16
C ASP A 7 -12.32 -0.98 3.59
N PRO A 8 -11.47 -1.07 4.61
CA PRO A 8 -11.92 -1.36 5.97
C PRO A 8 -12.49 -0.15 6.73
N TRP A 9 -12.34 1.08 6.23
CA TRP A 9 -12.87 2.30 6.88
C TRP A 9 -14.12 2.87 6.21
N THR A 10 -14.38 2.50 4.97
CA THR A 10 -15.61 2.86 4.27
C THR A 10 -16.66 1.74 4.45
N PRO A 11 -17.93 2.04 4.81
CA PRO A 11 -18.97 1.02 4.87
C PRO A 11 -19.09 0.24 3.56
N LYS A 12 -19.18 -1.09 3.61
CA LYS A 12 -19.19 -1.94 2.39
C LYS A 12 -20.31 -1.56 1.41
N GLN A 13 -21.48 -1.19 1.92
CA GLN A 13 -22.65 -0.82 1.11
C GLN A 13 -22.47 0.51 0.37
N SER A 14 -21.58 1.38 0.84
CA SER A 14 -21.27 2.66 0.18
C SER A 14 -20.09 2.55 -0.79
N GLN A 15 -19.46 1.38 -0.92
CA GLN A 15 -18.33 1.16 -1.83
C GLN A 15 -18.79 0.60 -3.17
N GLN A 16 -18.33 1.20 -4.26
CA GLN A 16 -18.51 0.67 -5.62
C GLN A 16 -17.36 -0.29 -5.96
N ILE A 17 -17.40 -1.50 -5.40
CA ILE A 17 -16.30 -2.49 -5.49
C ILE A 17 -15.89 -2.79 -6.94
N ALA A 18 -16.84 -2.80 -7.87
CA ALA A 18 -16.55 -3.01 -9.29
C ALA A 18 -15.64 -1.94 -9.91
N SER A 19 -15.51 -0.78 -9.27
CA SER A 19 -14.61 0.30 -9.69
C SER A 19 -13.24 0.27 -9.00
N HIS A 20 -13.03 -0.65 -8.05
CA HIS A 20 -11.75 -0.79 -7.35
C HIS A 20 -10.76 -1.59 -8.19
N GLY A 21 -9.49 -1.27 -8.03
CA GLY A 21 -8.44 -1.90 -8.83
C GLY A 21 -7.11 -1.18 -8.71
N GLY A 22 -6.07 -1.84 -9.18
CA GLY A 22 -4.74 -1.27 -9.18
C GLY A 22 -3.67 -2.21 -9.72
N LEU A 23 -2.46 -1.68 -9.74
CA LEU A 23 -1.25 -2.30 -10.23
C LEU A 23 -0.22 -2.30 -9.10
N ILE A 24 0.50 -3.41 -8.96
CA ILE A 24 1.58 -3.59 -7.99
C ILE A 24 2.82 -3.97 -8.78
N ILE A 25 3.88 -3.17 -8.64
CA ILE A 25 5.18 -3.39 -9.30
C ILE A 25 6.22 -3.56 -8.21
N GLN A 26 6.92 -4.69 -8.23
CA GLN A 26 8.08 -4.89 -7.37
C GLN A 26 9.31 -4.27 -8.04
N THR A 27 9.91 -3.27 -7.42
CA THR A 27 11.09 -2.55 -7.92
C THR A 27 12.39 -2.98 -7.23
N GLY A 28 12.27 -3.74 -6.14
CA GLY A 28 13.39 -4.37 -5.43
C GLY A 28 12.92 -5.47 -4.47
N PRO A 29 13.82 -6.13 -3.72
CA PRO A 29 13.46 -7.23 -2.82
C PRO A 29 12.39 -6.86 -1.79
N GLU A 30 12.45 -5.64 -1.26
CA GLU A 30 11.52 -5.10 -0.25
C GLU A 30 10.89 -3.77 -0.69
N GLU A 31 10.94 -3.45 -1.98
CA GLU A 31 10.46 -2.20 -2.53
C GLU A 31 9.37 -2.42 -3.58
N PHE A 32 8.28 -1.67 -3.45
CA PHE A 32 7.12 -1.75 -4.32
C PHE A 32 6.62 -0.37 -4.73
N ILE A 33 6.10 -0.26 -5.94
CA ILE A 33 5.23 0.85 -6.36
C ILE A 33 3.83 0.28 -6.53
N VAL A 34 2.85 0.93 -5.91
CA VAL A 34 1.44 0.56 -6.03
C VAL A 34 0.64 1.74 -6.54
N ALA A 35 -0.25 1.50 -7.50
CA ALA A 35 -1.07 2.51 -8.13
C ALA A 35 -2.51 2.00 -8.23
N GLY A 36 -3.50 2.79 -7.81
CA GLY A 36 -4.89 2.33 -7.86
C GLY A 36 -5.81 3.07 -6.89
N LYS A 37 -6.96 2.45 -6.64
CA LYS A 37 -7.97 2.91 -5.67
C LYS A 37 -8.81 1.76 -5.12
N GLY A 38 -9.35 1.95 -3.93
CA GLY A 38 -10.21 0.99 -3.24
C GLY A 38 -9.51 -0.32 -2.87
N MET A 39 -8.21 -0.24 -2.57
CA MET A 39 -7.37 -1.40 -2.27
C MET A 39 -6.75 -1.28 -0.88
N THR A 40 -6.64 -2.40 -0.19
CA THR A 40 -5.85 -2.53 1.04
C THR A 40 -4.83 -3.65 0.86
N LEU A 41 -3.57 -3.39 1.20
CA LEU A 41 -2.46 -4.33 1.06
C LEU A 41 -1.87 -4.68 2.42
N THR A 42 -1.80 -5.98 2.71
CA THR A 42 -1.14 -6.51 3.92
C THR A 42 0.09 -7.32 3.53
N PHE A 43 1.08 -7.32 4.43
CA PHE A 43 2.33 -8.06 4.26
C PHE A 43 2.43 -9.11 5.36
N PRO A 44 2.15 -10.40 5.04
CA PRO A 44 2.25 -11.46 6.03
C PRO A 44 3.70 -11.73 6.40
N ASP A 45 3.91 -12.20 7.63
CA ASP A 45 5.21 -12.69 8.10
C ASP A 45 5.68 -13.89 7.29
N ARG A 46 7.00 -14.11 7.27
CA ARG A 46 7.59 -15.23 6.56
C ARG A 46 7.41 -16.53 7.37
N ALA A 47 7.29 -17.65 6.65
CA ALA A 47 7.10 -18.97 7.26
C ALA A 47 8.25 -19.41 8.19
N ASP A 48 9.42 -18.77 8.10
CA ASP A 48 10.59 -19.01 8.95
C ASP A 48 10.59 -18.22 10.27
N GLY A 49 9.49 -17.52 10.58
CA GLY A 49 9.33 -16.71 11.78
C GLY A 49 9.88 -15.29 11.67
N THR A 50 10.39 -14.88 10.49
CA THR A 50 10.82 -13.50 10.26
C THR A 50 9.60 -12.59 10.09
N LEU A 51 9.52 -11.55 10.91
CA LEU A 51 8.44 -10.56 10.89
C LEU A 51 8.66 -9.55 9.77
N THR A 52 7.57 -9.06 9.17
CA THR A 52 7.62 -8.04 8.12
C THR A 52 7.02 -6.72 8.62
N GLY A 53 7.81 -5.66 8.59
CA GLY A 53 7.39 -4.30 8.93
C GLY A 53 7.30 -3.39 7.71
N ILE A 54 6.50 -2.33 7.82
CA ILE A 54 6.45 -1.25 6.84
C ILE A 54 7.48 -0.20 7.26
N GLU A 55 8.57 -0.06 6.50
CA GLU A 55 9.62 0.92 6.77
C GLU A 55 9.13 2.32 6.42
N SER A 56 8.59 2.46 5.21
CA SER A 56 8.14 3.75 4.73
C SER A 56 7.10 3.63 3.62
N VAL A 57 6.25 4.66 3.54
CA VAL A 57 5.23 4.81 2.50
C VAL A 57 5.24 6.26 2.07
N GLN A 58 5.42 6.50 0.77
CA GLN A 58 5.39 7.83 0.20
C GLN A 58 4.42 7.87 -0.96
N GLU A 59 3.47 8.81 -0.94
CA GLU A 59 2.71 9.16 -2.13
C GLU A 59 3.61 9.86 -3.15
N GLY A 60 3.30 9.75 -4.44
CA GLY A 60 4.07 10.45 -5.44
C GLY A 60 3.72 10.02 -6.85
N ARG A 61 4.66 10.27 -7.77
CA ARG A 61 4.56 9.85 -9.16
C ARG A 61 5.96 9.58 -9.70
N LEU A 62 6.05 8.69 -10.68
CA LEU A 62 7.26 8.50 -11.46
C LEU A 62 7.29 9.56 -12.57
N VAL A 63 8.35 10.37 -12.63
CA VAL A 63 8.58 11.35 -13.70
C VAL A 63 9.92 11.00 -14.36
N GLY A 64 9.86 10.43 -15.56
CA GLY A 64 11.02 9.76 -16.14
C GLY A 64 11.38 8.52 -15.32
N GLU A 65 12.63 8.43 -14.89
CA GLU A 65 13.13 7.35 -14.01
C GLU A 65 13.14 7.74 -12.53
N GLU A 66 12.77 8.98 -12.21
CA GLU A 66 12.85 9.51 -10.86
C GLU A 66 11.50 9.50 -10.16
N TRP A 67 11.54 9.14 -8.87
CA TRP A 67 10.39 9.25 -7.99
C TRP A 67 10.24 10.69 -7.49
N GLN A 68 9.16 11.35 -7.91
CA GLN A 68 8.75 12.66 -7.41
C GLN A 68 7.78 12.45 -6.25
N GLY A 69 8.32 12.46 -5.05
CA GLY A 69 7.59 12.22 -3.81
C GLY A 69 6.73 13.40 -3.34
N GLY A 70 5.60 13.08 -2.72
CA GLY A 70 4.72 13.98 -2.00
C GLY A 70 4.69 13.63 -0.51
N ARG A 71 3.49 13.34 0.01
CA ARG A 71 3.29 13.06 1.45
C ARG A 71 3.94 11.73 1.85
N TRP A 72 4.59 11.74 3.01
CA TRP A 72 4.89 10.51 3.74
C TRP A 72 3.66 10.08 4.53
N LEU A 73 3.29 8.81 4.42
CA LEU A 73 2.15 8.24 5.13
C LEU A 73 2.64 7.40 6.30
N ASN A 74 2.08 7.63 7.49
CA ASN A 74 2.45 6.89 8.70
C ASN A 74 1.30 6.91 9.73
N GLY A 75 1.51 6.31 10.91
CA GLY A 75 0.52 6.31 11.98
C GLY A 75 -0.82 5.78 11.49
N ASP A 76 -1.89 6.54 11.66
CA ASP A 76 -3.24 6.12 11.24
C ASP A 76 -3.36 5.85 9.73
N GLN A 77 -2.57 6.50 8.88
CA GLN A 77 -2.64 6.32 7.43
C GLN A 77 -2.13 4.94 6.97
N THR A 78 -1.26 4.30 7.77
CA THR A 78 -0.78 2.93 7.56
C THR A 78 -1.39 1.95 8.55
N HIS A 79 -2.45 2.38 9.25
CA HIS A 79 -3.06 1.63 10.35
C HIS A 79 -2.06 1.21 11.43
N GLN A 80 -1.14 2.12 11.77
CA GLN A 80 -0.02 1.89 12.68
C GLN A 80 0.92 0.79 12.15
N GLY A 81 1.25 0.86 10.86
CA GLY A 81 2.18 -0.07 10.20
C GLY A 81 1.60 -1.43 9.82
N ARG A 82 0.26 -1.62 9.88
CA ARG A 82 -0.37 -2.92 9.60
C ARG A 82 -0.78 -3.14 8.15
N HIS A 83 -1.04 -2.07 7.39
CA HIS A 83 -1.36 -2.21 5.97
C HIS A 83 -1.19 -0.89 5.20
N ILE A 84 -1.16 -1.01 3.87
CA ILE A 84 -1.24 0.12 2.95
C ILE A 84 -2.69 0.28 2.49
N ARG A 85 -3.15 1.52 2.41
CA ARG A 85 -4.50 1.86 1.96
C ARG A 85 -4.45 2.75 0.73
N LEU A 86 -5.17 2.36 -0.31
CA LEU A 86 -5.56 3.21 -1.43
C LEU A 86 -7.06 3.45 -1.29
N PRO A 87 -7.52 4.65 -0.88
CA PRO A 87 -8.93 4.93 -0.63
C PRO A 87 -9.81 4.65 -1.85
N PRO A 88 -11.11 4.35 -1.67
CA PRO A 88 -12.02 4.06 -2.78
C PRO A 88 -12.33 5.28 -3.67
N ASP A 89 -12.30 6.48 -3.09
CA ASP A 89 -12.71 7.71 -3.76
C ASP A 89 -11.57 8.39 -4.52
N ASP A 90 -10.31 8.11 -4.16
CA ASP A 90 -9.12 8.75 -4.71
C ASP A 90 -8.18 7.76 -5.38
N PHE A 91 -7.70 8.10 -6.57
CA PHE A 91 -6.58 7.40 -7.18
C PHE A 91 -5.26 7.88 -6.56
N SER A 92 -4.41 6.94 -6.14
CA SER A 92 -3.10 7.27 -5.59
C SER A 92 -2.02 6.35 -6.16
N ILE A 93 -0.78 6.85 -6.17
CA ILE A 93 0.42 6.06 -6.40
C ILE A 93 1.30 6.21 -5.16
N GLN A 94 1.74 5.08 -4.62
CA GLN A 94 2.54 5.02 -3.41
C GLN A 94 3.77 4.15 -3.63
N ARG A 95 4.94 4.65 -3.21
CA ARG A 95 6.17 3.87 -3.09
C ARG A 95 6.26 3.34 -1.66
N ILE A 96 6.46 2.04 -1.53
CA ILE A 96 6.49 1.30 -0.28
C ILE A 96 7.86 0.67 -0.12
N ARG A 97 8.44 0.80 1.08
CA ARG A 97 9.56 -0.03 1.53
C ARG A 97 9.17 -0.84 2.74
N LEU A 98 9.55 -2.10 2.72
CA LEU A 98 9.38 -3.03 3.83
C LEU A 98 10.74 -3.28 4.48
N TYR A 99 10.71 -3.81 5.70
CA TYR A 99 11.89 -4.34 6.35
C TYR A 99 11.55 -5.64 7.07
N SER A 100 12.58 -6.42 7.32
CA SER A 100 12.50 -7.70 8.00
C SER A 100 13.10 -7.60 9.41
N TYR A 101 12.46 -8.18 10.41
CA TYR A 101 12.98 -8.20 11.79
C TYR A 101 12.60 -9.48 12.55
N ARG A 102 13.20 -9.66 13.73
CA ARG A 102 12.94 -10.77 14.65
C ARG A 102 12.60 -10.23 16.02
#